data_AF-A0A0B1RZD7-F1
#
_entry.id   AF-A0A0B1RZD7-F1
#
_cell.length_a   1.000
_cell.length_b   1.000
_cell.length_c   1.000
_cell.angle_alpha   90.00
_cell.angle_beta   90.00
_cell.angle_gamma   90.00
#
_symmetry.space_group_name_H-M   'P 1'
#
loop_
_entity.id
_entity.type
_entity.pdbx_description
1 polymer ?
#
loop_
_entity_poly.entity_id
_entity_poly.type
_entity_poly.pdbx_seq_one_letter_code
_entity_poly.pdbx_strand_id
1 'polypeptide(L)'
;LARATVHDAATGKLVTATYRISKSAWLKGWEHEVVERVNKRLDMMTNLEMETAEELQIANYGIGGHYDPHFDHARKEETKSFETLGTGNRIATVLIYMTQPVYGGGTVFTDAKSTIMPTKVIYLAKHRRSQ
;
A
#
# COMPACT_ATOMS: atom_id res chain seq x y z
N LEU A 1 -13.67 -7.86 6.52
CA LEU A 1 -12.74 -6.71 6.65
C LEU A 1 -12.66 -6.31 8.12
N ALA A 2 -11.46 -6.24 8.68
CA ALA A 2 -11.21 -5.79 10.05
C ALA A 2 -10.71 -4.33 10.06
N ARG A 3 -10.79 -3.63 11.20
CA ARG A 3 -10.21 -2.28 11.33
C ARG A 3 -8.70 -2.34 11.11
N ALA A 4 -8.15 -1.42 10.31
CA ALA A 4 -6.72 -1.37 10.04
C ALA A 4 -5.92 -1.08 11.32
N THR A 5 -4.80 -1.77 11.45
CA THR A 5 -3.82 -1.59 12.53
C THR A 5 -2.48 -1.16 11.96
N VAL A 6 -1.69 -0.47 12.77
CA VAL A 6 -0.33 -0.02 12.46
C VAL A 6 0.64 -0.58 13.50
N HIS A 7 1.92 -0.71 13.16
CA HIS A 7 2.95 -0.99 14.15
C HIS A 7 3.23 0.26 14.98
N ASP A 8 3.09 0.15 16.29
CA ASP A 8 3.52 1.18 17.22
C ASP A 8 5.06 1.22 17.28
N ALA A 9 5.65 2.39 17.02
CA ALA A 9 7.11 2.52 16.92
C ALA A 9 7.84 2.31 18.26
N ALA A 10 7.17 2.51 19.39
CA ALA A 10 7.76 2.35 20.72
C ALA A 10 7.68 0.91 21.23
N THR A 11 6.58 0.21 20.92
CA THR A 11 6.25 -1.10 21.52
C THR A 11 6.24 -2.25 20.51
N GLY A 12 6.25 -1.96 19.21
CA GLY A 12 6.19 -2.95 18.12
C GLY A 12 4.84 -3.65 17.99
N LYS A 13 3.84 -3.34 18.83
CA LYS A 13 2.52 -3.97 18.80
C LYS A 13 1.62 -3.38 17.72
N LEU A 14 0.67 -4.17 17.25
CA LEU A 14 -0.40 -3.70 16.37
C LEU A 14 -1.43 -2.89 17.18
N VAL A 15 -1.58 -1.62 16.84
CA VAL A 15 -2.53 -0.70 17.48
C VAL A 15 -3.44 -0.04 16.45
N THR A 16 -4.62 0.42 16.88
CA THR A 16 -5.48 1.26 16.05
C THR A 16 -4.97 2.69 16.07
N ALA A 17 -4.69 3.26 14.89
CA ALA A 17 -4.28 4.65 14.76
C ALA A 17 -5.47 5.57 14.49
N THR A 18 -5.39 6.80 14.99
CA THR A 18 -6.29 7.91 14.59
C THR A 18 -5.95 8.43 13.20
N TYR A 19 -4.67 8.37 12.79
CA TYR A 19 -4.17 8.85 11.51
C TYR A 19 -4.42 7.90 10.32
N ARG A 20 -4.92 6.67 10.57
CA ARG A 20 -5.33 5.71 9.54
C ARG A 20 -6.69 5.11 9.91
N ILE A 21 -7.74 5.68 9.36
CA ILE A 21 -9.11 5.22 9.56
C ILE A 21 -9.57 4.46 8.31
N SER A 22 -9.39 3.15 8.33
CA SER A 22 -9.82 2.25 7.25
C SER A 22 -10.11 0.85 7.77
N LYS A 23 -10.71 0.01 6.92
CA LYS A 23 -10.75 -1.44 7.09
C LYS A 23 -9.88 -2.10 6.02
N SER A 24 -9.14 -3.15 6.39
CA SER A 24 -8.24 -3.83 5.48
C SER A 24 -8.44 -5.35 5.41
N ALA A 25 -7.92 -5.93 4.34
CA ALA A 25 -7.67 -7.36 4.15
C ALA A 25 -6.42 -7.53 3.27
N TRP A 26 -5.86 -8.73 3.27
CA TRP A 26 -4.75 -9.14 2.43
C TRP A 26 -5.18 -10.35 1.62
N LEU A 27 -4.82 -10.38 0.34
CA LEU A 27 -5.12 -11.47 -0.57
C LEU A 27 -3.82 -12.11 -1.05
N LYS A 28 -3.72 -13.42 -0.91
CA LYS A 28 -2.55 -14.19 -1.34
C LYS A 28 -2.72 -14.63 -2.78
N GLY A 29 -1.62 -14.69 -3.53
CA GLY A 29 -1.64 -15.01 -4.97
C GLY A 29 -2.39 -16.31 -5.29
N TRP A 30 -2.27 -17.32 -4.43
CA TRP A 30 -2.89 -18.64 -4.60
C TRP A 30 -4.33 -18.74 -4.09
N GLU A 31 -4.93 -17.68 -3.52
CA GLU A 31 -6.31 -17.73 -3.03
C GLU A 31 -7.34 -17.74 -4.15
N HIS A 32 -7.04 -17.13 -5.30
CA HIS A 32 -7.96 -17.09 -6.44
C HIS A 32 -7.24 -16.73 -7.75
N GLU A 33 -7.69 -17.29 -8.89
CA GLU A 33 -7.10 -17.05 -10.22
C GLU A 33 -7.09 -15.56 -10.65
N VAL A 34 -8.01 -14.75 -10.12
CA VAL A 34 -8.06 -13.30 -10.37
C VAL A 34 -6.92 -12.59 -9.65
N VAL A 35 -6.60 -12.99 -8.42
CA VAL A 35 -5.50 -12.42 -7.63
C VAL A 35 -4.17 -12.74 -8.31
N GLU A 36 -3.98 -13.99 -8.73
CA GLU A 36 -2.81 -14.42 -9.50
C GLU A 36 -2.66 -13.61 -10.79
N ARG A 37 -3.76 -13.38 -11.52
CA ARG A 37 -3.76 -12.60 -12.77
C ARG A 37 -3.42 -11.12 -12.54
N VAL A 38 -3.83 -10.55 -11.41
CA VAL A 38 -3.41 -9.20 -11.01
C VAL A 38 -1.92 -9.18 -10.74
N ASN A 39 -1.38 -10.13 -9.96
CA ASN A 39 0.06 -10.22 -9.68
C ASN A 39 0.89 -10.36 -10.97
N LYS A 40 0.48 -11.21 -11.92
CA LYS A 40 1.12 -11.32 -13.24
C LYS A 40 1.12 -10.02 -14.02
N ARG A 41 0.04 -9.23 -13.94
CA ARG A 41 -0.01 -7.91 -14.59
C ARG A 41 0.92 -6.91 -13.91
N LEU A 42 1.02 -6.95 -12.58
CA LEU A 42 1.94 -6.10 -11.82
C LEU A 42 3.39 -6.43 -12.15
N ASP A 43 3.74 -7.72 -12.21
CA ASP A 43 5.04 -8.23 -12.66
C ASP A 43 5.40 -7.68 -14.04
N MET A 44 4.55 -7.91 -15.05
CA MET A 44 4.78 -7.39 -16.41
C MET A 44 4.83 -5.86 -16.51
N MET A 45 4.00 -5.15 -15.74
CA MET A 45 3.91 -3.68 -15.79
C MET A 45 5.13 -3.02 -15.14
N THR A 46 5.63 -3.61 -14.05
CA THR A 46 6.72 -3.04 -13.26
C THR A 46 8.09 -3.58 -13.67
N ASN A 47 8.11 -4.75 -14.30
CA ASN A 47 9.30 -5.55 -14.56
C ASN A 47 10.09 -5.83 -13.27
N LEU A 48 9.35 -6.13 -12.18
CA LEU A 48 9.88 -6.50 -10.88
C LEU A 48 9.48 -7.91 -10.50
N GLU A 49 10.41 -8.60 -9.84
CA GLU A 49 10.16 -9.92 -9.31
C GLU A 49 9.15 -9.89 -8.16
N MET A 50 8.17 -10.80 -8.23
CA MET A 50 7.10 -10.92 -7.25
C MET A 50 7.46 -11.77 -6.02
N GLU A 51 8.64 -12.41 -5.99
CA GLU A 51 9.05 -13.29 -4.89
C GLU A 51 9.10 -12.56 -3.53
N THR A 52 9.53 -11.30 -3.54
CA THR A 52 9.60 -10.46 -2.33
C THR A 52 8.42 -9.50 -2.20
N ALA A 53 7.43 -9.59 -3.09
CA ALA A 53 6.24 -8.75 -3.03
C ALA A 53 5.35 -9.17 -1.87
N GLU A 54 4.84 -8.19 -1.14
CA GLU A 54 3.83 -8.42 -0.11
C GLU A 54 2.51 -8.91 -0.73
N GLU A 55 1.68 -9.56 0.10
CA GLU A 55 0.32 -9.91 -0.26
C GLU A 55 -0.49 -8.66 -0.67
N LEU A 56 -1.44 -8.81 -1.60
CA LEU A 56 -2.23 -7.69 -2.08
C LEU A 56 -3.09 -7.12 -0.95
N GLN A 57 -2.77 -5.91 -0.50
CA GLN A 57 -3.55 -5.20 0.50
C GLN A 57 -4.78 -4.53 -0.12
N ILE A 58 -5.96 -4.84 0.42
CA ILE A 58 -7.21 -4.17 0.10
C ILE A 58 -7.55 -3.22 1.25
N ALA A 59 -7.85 -1.96 0.93
CA ALA A 59 -8.25 -0.95 1.90
C ALA A 59 -9.60 -0.32 1.55
N ASN A 60 -10.47 -0.18 2.56
CA ASN A 60 -11.76 0.49 2.46
C ASN A 60 -11.83 1.63 3.49
N TYR A 61 -12.00 2.86 3.01
CA TYR A 61 -11.97 4.06 3.85
C TYR A 61 -13.36 4.50 4.35
N GLY A 62 -14.47 4.02 3.76
CA GLY A 62 -15.81 4.47 4.17
C GLY A 62 -15.99 6.00 4.17
N ILE A 63 -17.01 6.50 4.86
CA ILE A 63 -17.22 7.95 5.02
C ILE A 63 -16.29 8.47 6.13
N GLY A 64 -15.52 9.52 5.82
CA GLY A 64 -14.62 10.17 6.78
C GLY A 64 -13.33 9.42 7.08
N GLY A 65 -13.11 8.24 6.50
CA GLY A 65 -11.83 7.55 6.60
C GLY A 65 -10.75 8.27 5.81
N HIS A 66 -9.55 8.25 6.37
CA HIS A 66 -8.38 8.90 5.80
C HIS A 66 -7.12 8.12 6.16
N TYR A 67 -6.04 8.47 5.48
CA TYR A 67 -4.68 8.12 5.87
C TYR A 67 -3.83 9.36 5.74
N ASP A 68 -3.21 9.77 6.84
CA ASP A 68 -2.25 10.87 6.84
C ASP A 68 -1.07 10.60 5.90
N PRO A 69 -0.46 11.65 5.33
CA PRO A 69 0.73 11.52 4.50
C PRO A 69 1.85 10.74 5.20
N HIS A 70 2.43 9.76 4.49
CA HIS A 70 3.48 8.89 5.02
C HIS A 70 4.38 8.37 3.89
N PHE A 71 5.48 7.73 4.27
CA PHE A 71 6.31 6.96 3.36
C PHE A 71 5.95 5.48 3.46
N ASP A 72 5.87 4.81 2.31
CA ASP A 72 5.68 3.36 2.25
C ASP A 72 6.95 2.57 2.56
N HIS A 73 8.11 3.21 2.43
CA HIS A 73 9.43 2.64 2.71
C HIS A 73 9.89 3.06 4.11
N ALA A 74 10.65 2.20 4.78
CA ALA A 74 11.27 2.58 6.04
C ALA A 74 12.44 3.55 5.79
N ARG A 75 12.63 4.51 6.69
CA ARG A 75 13.69 5.52 6.59
C ARG A 75 14.98 5.07 7.28
N LYS A 76 16.09 5.74 7.00
CA LYS A 76 17.43 5.36 7.54
C LYS A 76 17.47 5.35 9.07
N GLU A 77 16.65 6.17 9.69
CA GLU A 77 16.52 6.30 11.14
C GLU A 77 15.73 5.13 11.76
N GLU A 78 15.02 4.36 10.95
CA GLU A 78 14.17 3.24 11.35
C GLU A 78 14.95 1.93 11.21
N THR A 79 15.94 1.75 12.08
CA THR A 79 16.99 0.72 11.97
C THR A 79 16.53 -0.73 12.15
N LYS A 80 15.34 -0.96 12.73
CA LYS A 80 14.81 -2.30 13.04
C LYS A 80 13.75 -2.82 12.06
N SER A 81 13.39 -2.02 11.05
CA SER A 81 12.20 -2.29 10.22
C SER A 81 12.32 -3.53 9.33
N PHE A 82 13.55 -4.01 9.06
CA PHE A 82 13.81 -5.13 8.16
C PHE A 82 14.30 -6.40 8.86
N GLU A 83 14.69 -6.30 10.14
CA GLU A 83 15.25 -7.44 10.88
C GLU A 83 14.22 -8.56 11.09
N THR A 84 12.93 -8.24 11.08
CA THR A 84 11.83 -9.18 11.33
C THR A 84 11.11 -9.67 10.06
N LEU A 85 11.24 -8.95 8.93
CA LEU A 85 10.52 -9.27 7.70
C LEU A 85 11.26 -10.30 6.84
N GLY A 86 12.58 -10.46 7.02
CA GLY A 86 13.40 -11.35 6.18
C GLY A 86 13.56 -10.86 4.73
N THR A 87 13.05 -9.67 4.42
CA THR A 87 13.04 -9.06 3.08
C THR A 87 13.60 -7.63 3.13
N GLY A 88 13.89 -7.06 1.96
CA GLY A 88 14.37 -5.68 1.81
C GLY A 88 13.29 -4.61 1.99
N ASN A 89 13.67 -3.35 1.77
CA ASN A 89 12.78 -2.19 1.83
C ASN A 89 11.89 -2.05 0.58
N ARG A 90 10.70 -1.47 0.72
CA ARG A 90 9.83 -1.16 -0.41
C ARG A 90 10.51 -0.14 -1.33
N ILE A 91 10.68 -0.54 -2.60
CA ILE A 91 11.22 0.32 -3.65
C ILE A 91 10.14 0.88 -4.58
N ALA A 92 8.94 0.30 -4.52
CA ALA A 92 7.79 0.71 -5.31
C ALA A 92 6.47 0.41 -4.60
N THR A 93 5.47 1.25 -4.90
CA THR A 93 4.08 1.01 -4.54
C THR A 93 3.22 1.16 -5.78
N VAL A 94 2.34 0.18 -6.01
CA VAL A 94 1.27 0.29 -7.00
C VAL A 94 -0.05 0.50 -6.27
N LEU A 95 -0.68 1.66 -6.48
CA LEU A 95 -2.00 1.96 -5.95
C LEU A 95 -3.06 1.79 -7.04
N ILE A 96 -4.09 0.99 -6.75
CA ILE A 96 -5.21 0.71 -7.66
C ILE A 96 -6.50 1.18 -7.01
N TYR A 97 -7.20 2.11 -7.66
CA TYR A 97 -8.53 2.53 -7.24
C TYR A 97 -9.61 1.56 -7.72
N MET A 98 -10.24 0.86 -6.77
CA MET A 98 -11.33 -0.09 -7.06
C MET A 98 -12.69 0.60 -7.23
N THR A 99 -12.86 1.79 -6.64
CA THR A 99 -14.09 2.57 -6.67
C THR A 99 -13.78 4.06 -6.77
N GLN A 100 -14.75 4.83 -7.28
CA GLN A 100 -14.68 6.29 -7.37
C GLN A 100 -15.72 6.88 -6.41
N PRO A 101 -15.31 7.49 -5.28
CA PRO A 101 -16.21 8.19 -4.39
C PRO A 101 -16.76 9.46 -5.03
N VAL A 102 -17.95 9.88 -4.59
CA VAL A 102 -18.59 11.13 -5.06
C VAL A 102 -17.81 12.37 -4.59
N TYR A 103 -17.23 12.31 -3.39
CA TYR A 103 -16.47 13.40 -2.77
C TYR A 103 -15.17 12.88 -2.14
N GLY A 104 -14.09 13.64 -2.29
CA GLY A 104 -12.81 13.36 -1.65
C GLY A 104 -12.11 12.09 -2.12
N GLY A 105 -11.34 11.46 -1.24
CA GLY A 105 -10.63 10.20 -1.50
C GLY A 105 -9.37 10.31 -2.36
N GLY A 106 -8.89 11.53 -2.63
CA GLY A 106 -7.67 11.77 -3.39
C GLY A 106 -6.41 11.28 -2.67
N THR A 107 -5.48 10.71 -3.43
CA THR A 107 -4.10 10.50 -2.94
C THR A 107 -3.31 11.77 -3.18
N VAL A 108 -2.84 12.36 -2.08
CA VAL A 108 -2.12 13.63 -2.08
C VAL A 108 -0.62 13.37 -1.96
N PHE A 109 0.16 13.93 -2.88
CA PHE A 109 1.62 13.99 -2.81
C PHE A 109 2.04 15.38 -2.38
N THR A 110 2.30 15.57 -1.08
CA THR A 110 2.56 16.88 -0.47
C THR A 110 3.77 17.59 -1.07
N ASP A 111 4.87 16.87 -1.25
CA ASP A 111 6.12 17.46 -1.77
C ASP A 111 6.00 17.84 -3.26
N ALA A 112 5.31 16.99 -4.03
CA ALA A 112 5.03 17.25 -5.44
C ALA A 112 3.86 18.23 -5.65
N LYS A 113 3.19 18.67 -4.58
CA LYS A 113 2.00 19.54 -4.59
C LYS A 113 0.94 19.08 -5.60
N SER A 114 0.73 17.78 -5.67
CA SER A 114 -0.20 17.17 -6.62
C SER A 114 -1.18 16.24 -5.91
N THR A 115 -2.34 16.03 -6.54
CA THR A 115 -3.37 15.13 -6.04
C THR A 115 -3.89 14.31 -7.19
N ILE A 116 -3.95 12.99 -6.99
CA ILE A 116 -4.56 12.06 -7.93
C ILE A 116 -5.93 11.69 -7.39
N MET A 117 -6.98 12.09 -8.09
CA MET A 117 -8.34 11.74 -7.70
C MET A 117 -8.64 10.29 -8.05
N PRO A 118 -9.34 9.54 -7.18
CA PRO A 118 -9.76 8.18 -7.44
C PRO A 118 -10.68 8.18 -8.65
N THR A 119 -10.29 7.45 -9.68
CA THR A 119 -11.15 7.12 -10.81
C THR A 119 -11.19 5.61 -10.92
N LYS A 120 -12.33 5.08 -11.36
CA LYS A 120 -12.41 3.66 -11.65
C LYS A 120 -11.45 3.42 -12.81
N VAL A 121 -10.31 2.77 -12.53
CA VAL A 121 -9.19 2.48 -13.43
C VAL A 121 -8.14 3.60 -13.59
N ILE A 122 -7.29 3.82 -12.57
CA ILE A 122 -5.91 4.30 -12.77
C ILE A 122 -4.96 3.51 -11.86
N TYR A 123 -3.82 3.12 -12.43
CA TYR A 123 -2.65 2.53 -11.77
C TYR A 123 -1.63 3.63 -11.52
N LEU A 124 -1.22 3.85 -10.27
CA LEU A 124 -0.07 4.70 -9.98
C LEU A 124 1.08 3.82 -9.50
N ALA A 125 2.19 3.81 -10.24
CA ALA A 125 3.43 3.15 -9.83
C ALA A 125 4.58 4.17 -9.79
N LYS A 126 5.25 4.28 -8.64
CA LYS A 126 6.60 4.84 -8.52
C LYS A 126 7.55 3.67 -8.25
N HIS A 127 8.62 3.50 -9.02
CA HIS A 127 9.59 2.40 -8.93
C HIS A 127 11.04 2.87 -9.23
N ARG A 128 12.07 2.06 -8.90
CA ARG A 128 13.42 2.10 -9.52
C ARG A 128 14.10 0.72 -9.67
N ARG A 129 14.69 0.56 -10.87
CA ARG A 129 15.56 -0.50 -11.43
C ARG A 129 16.47 -1.28 -10.46
N SER A 130 16.77 -2.52 -10.84
CA SER A 130 18.07 -3.16 -10.56
C SER A 130 19.04 -2.97 -11.72
N GLN A 131 20.30 -2.70 -11.36
CA GLN A 131 21.49 -2.36 -12.15
C GLN A 131 21.58 -0.87 -12.53
#